data_AF-A0A8T1CNA0-F1
#
_entry.id   AF-A0A8T1CNA0-F1
#
_cell.length_a   1.000
_cell.length_b   1.000
_cell.length_c   1.000
_cell.angle_alpha   90.00
_cell.angle_beta   90.00
_cell.angle_gamma   90.00
#
_symmetry.space_group_name_H-M   'P 1'
#
loop_
_entity.id
_entity.type
_entity.pdbx_description
1 polymer ?
#
loop_
_entity_poly.entity_id
_entity_poly.type
_entity_poly.pdbx_seq_one_letter_code
_entity_poly.pdbx_strand_id
1 'polypeptide(L)'
;MGRGKGLTDHEYWWIIGLHDGGVSLHEIARKTGRLRTCVRKAIKEERGPQSDSGSGGSRAGRRPVLTEGEVRQLVRAAAAGDKFAAELKTELGIEASVRTVQRLLQRVDHLV
;
A
#
# COMPACT_ATOMS: atom_id res chain seq x y z
N MET A 1 1.89 -16.75 -8.99
CA MET A 1 3.26 -16.86 -8.47
C MET A 1 3.75 -15.47 -8.07
N GLY A 2 4.06 -15.25 -6.79
CA GLY A 2 4.59 -13.97 -6.32
C GLY A 2 5.98 -13.71 -6.92
N ARG A 3 6.25 -12.46 -7.32
CA ARG A 3 7.62 -12.01 -7.58
C ARG A 3 8.32 -12.09 -6.22
N GLY A 4 9.41 -12.86 -6.10
CA GLY A 4 10.07 -13.16 -4.82
C GLY A 4 10.48 -11.93 -4.01
N LYS A 5 11.25 -12.15 -2.93
CA LYS A 5 11.64 -11.09 -1.98
C LYS A 5 12.26 -9.89 -2.73
N GLY A 6 11.79 -8.70 -2.36
CA GLY A 6 12.25 -7.43 -2.92
C GLY A 6 13.76 -7.24 -2.77
N LEU A 7 14.30 -6.29 -3.53
CA LEU A 7 15.68 -5.84 -3.34
C LEU A 7 15.80 -5.25 -1.92
N THR A 8 16.85 -5.63 -1.22
CA THR A 8 17.24 -4.95 0.02
C THR A 8 17.94 -3.65 -0.30
N ASP A 9 17.94 -2.69 0.63
CA ASP A 9 18.57 -1.38 0.44
C ASP A 9 20.06 -1.51 0.09
N HIS A 10 20.76 -2.47 0.71
CA HIS A 10 22.16 -2.74 0.39
C HIS A 10 22.34 -3.25 -1.05
N GLU A 11 21.52 -4.20 -1.50
CA GLU A 11 21.57 -4.68 -2.88
C GLU A 11 21.21 -3.58 -3.89
N TYR A 12 20.29 -2.69 -3.52
CA TYR A 12 19.91 -1.55 -4.33
C TYR A 12 21.10 -0.63 -4.58
N TRP A 13 21.74 -0.14 -3.52
CA TRP A 13 22.91 0.74 -3.64
C TRP A 13 24.10 0.06 -4.31
N TRP A 14 24.28 -1.25 -4.10
CA TRP A 14 25.32 -2.01 -4.80
C TRP A 14 25.07 -2.08 -6.31
N ILE A 15 23.82 -2.28 -6.74
CA ILE A 15 23.43 -2.24 -8.15
C ILE A 15 23.71 -0.87 -8.77
N ILE A 16 23.35 0.22 -8.07
CA ILE A 16 23.59 1.59 -8.54
C ILE A 16 25.08 1.87 -8.69
N GLY A 17 25.88 1.54 -7.68
CA GLY A 17 27.33 1.73 -7.74
C GLY A 17 28.02 0.95 -8.87
N LEU A 18 27.60 -0.29 -9.13
CA LEU A 18 28.11 -1.07 -10.26
C LEU A 18 27.72 -0.45 -11.61
N HIS A 19 26.50 0.05 -11.72
CA HIS A 19 26.03 0.71 -12.94
C HIS A 19 26.78 2.01 -13.21
N ASP A 20 27.03 2.81 -12.18
CA ASP A 20 27.80 4.07 -12.31
C ASP A 20 29.27 3.80 -12.64
N GLY A 21 29.81 2.66 -12.22
CA GLY A 21 31.10 2.12 -12.67
C GLY A 21 31.10 1.59 -14.12
N GLY A 22 30.01 1.74 -14.88
CA GLY A 22 29.91 1.33 -16.28
C GLY A 22 29.71 -0.17 -16.51
N VAL A 23 29.42 -0.95 -15.45
CA VAL A 23 29.20 -2.39 -15.57
C VAL A 23 27.87 -2.67 -16.29
N SER A 24 27.88 -3.59 -17.24
CA SER A 24 26.68 -3.93 -18.01
C SER A 24 25.58 -4.56 -17.14
N LEU A 25 24.31 -4.35 -17.50
CA LEU A 25 23.16 -4.93 -16.79
C LEU A 25 23.23 -6.46 -16.66
N HIS A 26 23.80 -7.14 -17.67
CA HIS A 26 23.98 -8.59 -17.65
C HIS A 26 24.98 -9.02 -16.60
N GLU A 27 26.06 -8.28 -16.48
CA GLU A 27 27.11 -8.60 -15.52
C GLU A 27 26.70 -8.22 -14.09
N ILE A 28 25.96 -7.13 -13.91
CA ILE A 28 25.32 -6.80 -12.63
C ILE A 28 24.36 -7.90 -12.20
N ALA A 29 23.52 -8.40 -13.11
CA ALA A 29 22.60 -9.51 -12.81
C ALA A 29 23.34 -10.79 -12.41
N ARG A 30 24.46 -11.11 -13.06
CA ARG A 30 25.32 -12.25 -12.68
C ARG A 30 25.96 -12.06 -11.30
N LYS A 31 26.51 -10.87 -11.03
CA LYS A 31 27.20 -10.54 -9.77
C LYS A 31 26.26 -10.49 -8.56
N THR A 32 25.04 -9.98 -8.77
CA THR A 32 24.04 -9.81 -7.70
C THR A 32 23.10 -11.02 -7.56
N GLY A 33 23.11 -11.96 -8.51
CA GLY A 33 22.15 -13.06 -8.57
C GLY A 33 20.71 -12.61 -8.81
N ARG A 34 20.49 -11.32 -9.15
CA ARG A 34 19.17 -10.74 -9.37
C ARG A 34 18.80 -10.76 -10.85
N LEU A 35 17.50 -10.91 -11.11
CA LEU A 35 16.96 -10.86 -12.47
C LEU A 35 17.30 -9.53 -13.15
N ARG A 36 17.69 -9.59 -14.42
CA ARG A 36 18.03 -8.42 -15.26
C ARG A 36 16.92 -7.35 -15.27
N THR A 37 15.66 -7.76 -15.19
CA THR A 37 14.51 -6.86 -15.11
C THR A 37 14.42 -6.12 -13.77
N CYS A 38 14.85 -6.72 -12.67
CA CYS A 38 14.97 -6.05 -11.37
C CYS A 38 16.09 -5.01 -11.37
N VAL A 39 17.26 -5.37 -11.90
CA VAL A 39 18.40 -4.45 -12.05
C VAL A 39 18.01 -3.22 -12.88
N ARG A 40 17.39 -3.44 -14.04
CA ARG A 40 16.90 -2.35 -14.90
C ARG A 40 15.89 -1.44 -14.19
N LYS A 41 15.01 -2.03 -13.36
CA LYS A 41 14.03 -1.25 -12.60
C LYS A 41 14.68 -0.41 -11.51
N ALA A 42 15.62 -0.97 -10.74
CA ALA A 42 16.35 -0.23 -9.72
C ALA A 42 17.08 0.99 -10.30
N ILE A 43 17.77 0.81 -11.43
CA ILE A 43 18.45 1.92 -12.11
C ILE A 43 17.46 2.97 -12.64
N LYS A 44 16.32 2.54 -13.19
CA LYS A 44 15.28 3.46 -13.67
C LYS A 44 14.59 4.21 -12.52
N GLU A 45 14.44 3.57 -11.37
CA GLU A 45 13.87 4.15 -10.16
C GLU A 45 14.81 5.21 -9.57
N GLU A 46 16.12 4.89 -9.47
CA GLU A 46 17.14 5.83 -8.99
C GLU A 46 17.32 7.03 -9.91
N ARG A 47 17.49 6.80 -11.21
CA ARG A 47 17.72 7.88 -12.18
C ARG A 47 16.45 8.65 -12.55
N GLY A 48 15.32 8.26 -11.97
CA GLY A 48 14.01 8.81 -12.24
C GLY A 48 13.53 8.54 -13.68
N PRO A 49 12.24 8.80 -13.95
CA PRO A 49 11.74 8.84 -15.32
C PRO A 49 12.37 10.04 -16.05
N GLN A 50 13.02 9.78 -17.19
CA GLN A 50 13.12 10.79 -18.25
C GLN A 50 11.69 11.07 -18.74
N SER A 51 11.07 12.11 -18.16
CA SER A 51 9.79 12.75 -18.47
C SER A 51 8.49 11.91 -18.51
N ASP A 52 7.46 12.50 -17.90
CA ASP A 52 6.01 12.37 -18.15
C ASP A 52 5.27 11.07 -17.82
N SER A 53 5.62 10.35 -16.75
CA SER A 53 4.60 9.55 -16.06
C SER A 53 4.89 9.38 -14.58
N GLY A 54 4.14 10.13 -13.77
CA GLY A 54 4.14 10.06 -12.31
C GLY A 54 3.61 8.72 -11.81
N SER A 55 4.43 7.67 -11.87
CA SER A 55 4.15 6.36 -11.27
C SER A 55 5.10 6.09 -10.10
N GLY A 56 5.23 7.09 -9.23
CA GLY A 56 5.86 6.99 -7.91
C GLY A 56 4.84 6.84 -6.79
N GLY A 57 3.63 6.35 -7.10
CA GLY A 57 2.60 6.12 -6.09
C GLY A 57 2.81 4.75 -5.45
N SER A 58 3.03 4.71 -4.13
CA SER A 58 2.72 3.55 -3.30
C SER A 58 1.43 2.95 -3.82
N ARG A 59 1.43 1.65 -4.18
CA ARG A 59 0.24 0.98 -4.73
C ARG A 59 -0.94 1.35 -3.84
N ALA A 60 -1.87 2.11 -4.41
CA ALA A 60 -3.07 2.49 -3.69
C ALA A 60 -3.66 1.20 -3.10
N GLY A 61 -3.78 1.17 -1.77
CA GLY A 61 -4.31 0.00 -1.09
C GLY A 61 -5.69 -0.36 -1.62
N ARG A 62 -6.19 -1.54 -1.26
CA ARG A 62 -7.58 -1.90 -1.57
C ARG A 62 -8.49 -0.79 -1.03
N ARG A 63 -9.37 -0.27 -1.90
CA ARG A 63 -10.35 0.73 -1.48
C ARG A 63 -11.12 0.21 -0.26
N PRO A 64 -11.31 1.03 0.79
CA PRO A 64 -12.15 0.66 1.92
C PRO A 64 -13.54 0.27 1.42
N VAL A 65 -14.17 -0.69 2.11
CA VAL A 65 -15.55 -1.11 1.80
C VAL A 65 -16.54 0.02 2.12
N LEU A 66 -16.20 0.86 3.10
CA LEU A 66 -17.02 1.99 3.54
C LEU A 66 -16.54 3.27 2.85
N THR A 67 -17.48 4.03 2.33
CA THR A 67 -17.27 5.40 1.88
C THR A 67 -17.08 6.32 3.08
N GLU A 68 -16.41 7.46 2.90
CA GLU A 68 -16.22 8.43 3.98
C GLU A 68 -17.54 8.94 4.57
N GLY A 69 -18.60 9.04 3.76
CA GLY A 69 -19.93 9.45 4.22
C GLY A 69 -20.51 8.45 5.21
N GLU A 70 -20.48 7.16 4.86
CA GLU A 70 -20.94 6.07 5.73
C GLU A 70 -20.14 6.02 7.03
N VAL A 71 -18.82 6.23 6.96
CA VAL A 71 -17.97 6.32 8.16
C VAL A 71 -18.45 7.43 9.09
N ARG A 72 -18.68 8.64 8.56
CA ARG A 72 -19.11 9.79 9.38
C ARG A 72 -20.49 9.55 9.99
N GLN A 73 -21.42 8.98 9.23
CA GLN A 73 -22.77 8.69 9.72
C GLN A 73 -22.75 7.63 10.81
N LEU A 74 -21.93 6.59 10.64
CA LEU A 74 -21.75 5.54 11.62
C LEU A 74 -21.14 6.06 12.93
N VAL A 75 -20.10 6.90 12.85
CA VAL A 75 -19.47 7.50 14.04
C VAL A 75 -20.44 8.41 14.78
N ARG A 76 -21.24 9.21 14.06
CA ARG A 76 -22.28 10.06 14.68
C ARG A 76 -23.36 9.24 15.38
N ALA A 77 -23.83 8.16 14.76
CA ALA A 77 -24.84 7.29 15.36
C ALA A 77 -24.28 6.51 16.56
N ALA A 78 -23.01 6.07 16.49
CA ALA A 78 -22.34 5.40 17.59
C ALA A 78 -22.06 6.34 18.78
N ALA A 79 -21.81 7.63 18.53
CA ALA A 79 -21.62 8.64 19.57
C ALA A 79 -22.88 8.86 20.44
N ALA A 80 -24.06 8.48 19.95
CA ALA A 80 -25.28 8.48 20.76
C ALA A 80 -25.27 7.36 21.84
N GLY A 81 -24.47 6.30 21.66
CA GLY A 81 -24.27 5.23 22.65
C GLY A 81 -25.39 4.19 22.76
N ASP A 82 -26.51 4.36 22.06
CA ASP A 82 -27.73 3.58 22.31
C ASP A 82 -27.84 2.27 21.50
N LYS A 83 -26.92 2.00 20.57
CA LYS A 83 -27.12 0.96 19.54
C LYS A 83 -25.90 0.07 19.34
N PHE A 84 -26.15 -1.22 19.12
CA PHE A 84 -25.08 -2.17 18.80
C PHE A 84 -24.60 -2.00 17.36
N ALA A 85 -23.37 -2.43 17.08
CA ALA A 85 -22.78 -2.37 15.73
C ALA A 85 -23.61 -3.09 14.64
N ALA A 86 -24.35 -4.15 15.02
CA ALA A 86 -25.25 -4.86 14.12
C ALA A 86 -26.49 -4.02 13.77
N GLU A 87 -27.04 -3.31 14.76
CA GLU A 87 -28.21 -2.43 14.60
C GLU A 87 -27.85 -1.19 13.78
N LEU A 88 -26.69 -0.58 14.07
CA LEU A 88 -26.16 0.55 13.30
C LEU A 88 -25.96 0.20 11.83
N LYS A 89 -25.51 -1.03 11.54
CA LYS A 89 -25.39 -1.52 10.16
C LYS A 89 -26.76 -1.60 9.48
N THR A 90 -27.76 -2.19 10.15
CA THR A 90 -29.10 -2.39 9.57
C THR A 90 -29.85 -1.08 9.36
N GLU A 91 -29.77 -0.14 10.31
CA GLU A 91 -30.43 1.16 10.21
C GLU A 91 -29.83 2.05 9.12
N LEU A 92 -28.51 1.99 8.96
CA LEU A 92 -27.79 2.78 7.96
C LEU A 92 -27.71 2.09 6.59
N GLY A 93 -28.27 0.88 6.44
CA GLY A 93 -28.28 0.14 5.18
C GLY A 93 -26.88 -0.24 4.67
N ILE A 94 -25.89 -0.35 5.55
CA ILE A 94 -24.49 -0.53 5.16
C ILE A 94 -24.25 -1.99 4.76
N GLU A 95 -23.76 -2.26 3.54
CA GLU A 95 -23.48 -3.62 3.06
C GLU A 95 -22.23 -4.27 3.69
N ALA A 96 -21.47 -3.53 4.49
CA ALA A 96 -20.26 -4.04 5.15
C ALA A 96 -20.55 -5.11 6.21
N SER A 97 -19.54 -5.92 6.55
CA SER A 97 -19.66 -6.87 7.66
C SER A 97 -19.74 -6.15 9.01
N VAL A 98 -20.44 -6.75 10.00
CA VAL A 98 -20.46 -6.24 11.38
C VAL A 98 -19.04 -6.09 11.94
N ARG A 99 -18.13 -7.00 11.58
CA ARG A 99 -16.72 -6.92 11.98
C ARG A 99 -15.99 -5.73 11.37
N THR A 100 -16.36 -5.27 10.18
CA THR A 100 -15.83 -4.04 9.57
C THR A 100 -16.29 -2.81 10.36
N VAL A 101 -17.56 -2.78 10.75
CA VAL A 101 -18.14 -1.72 11.58
C VAL A 101 -17.46 -1.66 12.94
N GLN A 102 -17.33 -2.79 13.64
CA GLN A 102 -16.63 -2.86 14.93
C GLN A 102 -15.18 -2.38 14.85
N ARG A 103 -14.42 -2.84 13.84
CA ARG A 103 -13.03 -2.39 13.63
C ARG A 103 -12.94 -0.89 13.35
N LEU A 104 -13.96 -0.33 12.70
CA LEU A 104 -13.99 1.10 12.46
C LEU A 104 -14.22 1.86 13.76
N LEU A 105 -15.22 1.47 14.54
CA LEU A 105 -15.54 2.10 15.83
C LEU A 105 -14.37 1.99 16.82
N GLN A 106 -13.68 0.84 16.87
CA GLN A 106 -12.48 0.65 17.70
C GLN A 106 -11.30 1.55 17.34
N ARG A 107 -11.27 2.12 16.13
CA ARG A 107 -10.23 3.07 15.71
C ARG A 107 -10.57 4.52 16.08
N VAL A 108 -11.74 4.77 16.63
CA VAL A 108 -12.22 6.11 16.96
C VAL A 108 -12.01 6.34 18.45
N ASP A 109 -11.00 7.13 18.79
CA ASP A 109 -10.51 7.28 20.17
C ASP A 109 -11.52 7.91 21.15
N HIS A 110 -12.57 8.56 20.65
CA HIS A 110 -13.59 9.23 21.46
C HIS A 110 -14.87 8.40 21.67
N LEU A 111 -14.91 7.18 21.15
CA LEU A 111 -15.98 6.22 21.39
C LEU A 111 -15.47 5.19 22.42
N VAL A 112 -15.41 5.61 23.68
CA VAL A 112 -14.90 4.82 24.83
C VAL A 112 -16.05 4.31 25.68
#